data_AF-A0A453K9U0-F1
#
_entry.id   AF-A0A453K9U0-F1
#
_cell.length_a   1.000
_cell.length_b   1.000
_cell.length_c   1.000
_cell.angle_alpha   90.00
_cell.angle_beta   90.00
_cell.angle_gamma   90.00
#
_symmetry.space_group_name_H-M   'P 1'
#
loop_
_entity.id
_entity.type
_entity.pdbx_description
1 polymer ?
#
loop_
_entity_poly.entity_id
_entity_poly.type
_entity_poly.pdbx_seq_one_letter_code
_entity_poly.pdbx_strand_id
1 'polypeptide(L)'
;QGSWSGSSHSSAAERTLPFQVKGGEWEIDKRLLKMGEMIASGSCGDLFHGTYFGEDVAVKVLKAEHLNNNVWNEFTQEVYILR
;
A
#
# COMPACT_ATOMS: atom_id res chain seq x y z
N GLN A 1 -27.34 -19.88 38.73
CA GLN A 1 -27.80 -18.76 37.89
C GLN A 1 -26.81 -17.63 38.16
N GLY A 2 -25.63 -17.63 37.52
CA GLY A 2 -25.31 -16.86 36.29
C GLY A 2 -25.15 -15.38 36.65
N SER A 3 -24.11 -14.60 36.32
CA SER A 3 -22.90 -14.76 35.51
C SER A 3 -21.94 -13.63 35.94
N TRP A 4 -20.62 -13.84 35.96
CA TRP A 4 -19.64 -12.76 36.03
C TRP A 4 -19.38 -12.22 34.62
N SER A 5 -19.46 -10.90 34.44
CA SER A 5 -19.15 -10.24 33.18
C SER A 5 -18.39 -8.94 33.45
N GLY A 6 -17.25 -8.77 32.76
CA GLY A 6 -16.59 -7.47 32.64
C GLY A 6 -15.07 -7.49 32.75
N SER A 7 -14.38 -8.32 31.96
CA SER A 7 -12.93 -8.12 31.74
C SER A 7 -12.72 -6.91 30.84
N SER A 8 -12.19 -5.84 31.42
CA SER A 8 -11.87 -4.60 30.71
C SER A 8 -10.70 -4.78 29.74
N HIS A 9 -11.02 -4.64 28.46
CA HIS A 9 -10.23 -4.00 27.39
C HIS A 9 -8.70 -4.15 27.46
N SER A 10 -8.22 -5.17 26.75
CA SER A 10 -6.87 -5.15 26.17
C SER A 10 -6.80 -3.99 25.16
N SER A 11 -5.91 -3.03 25.39
CA SER A 11 -5.49 -2.06 24.37
C SER A 11 -3.99 -1.82 24.47
N ALA A 12 -3.22 -2.91 24.31
CA ALA A 12 -1.93 -2.77 23.67
C ALA A 12 -2.24 -2.21 22.27
N ALA A 13 -1.87 -0.95 22.05
CA ALA A 13 -2.14 -0.24 20.81
C ALA A 13 -1.52 -0.98 19.63
N GLU A 14 -2.27 -1.90 19.05
CA GLU A 14 -2.17 -2.24 17.65
C GLU A 14 -2.50 -0.96 16.89
N ARG A 15 -1.48 -0.15 16.61
CA ARG A 15 -1.56 0.84 15.55
C ARG A 15 -1.58 0.06 14.23
N THR A 16 -2.70 -0.60 13.98
CA THR A 16 -3.02 -1.14 12.68
C THR A 16 -3.28 0.06 11.80
N LEU A 17 -2.28 0.43 11.00
CA LEU A 17 -2.47 1.37 9.90
C LEU A 17 -3.72 0.88 9.14
N PRO A 18 -4.68 1.73 8.76
CA PRO A 18 -5.91 1.34 8.03
C PRO A 18 -5.65 0.76 6.62
N PHE A 19 -4.43 0.30 6.37
CA PHE A 19 -3.77 0.00 5.12
C PHE A 19 -3.34 -1.47 5.05
N GLN A 20 -3.96 -2.36 5.82
CA GLN A 20 -3.83 -3.78 5.55
C GLN A 20 -4.57 -4.09 4.25
N VAL A 21 -3.90 -3.80 3.11
CA VAL A 21 -4.21 -4.44 1.84
C VAL A 21 -4.10 -5.92 2.14
N LYS A 22 -5.24 -6.62 2.12
CA LYS A 22 -5.30 -8.06 2.31
C LYS A 22 -4.48 -8.66 1.17
N GLY A 23 -3.30 -9.21 1.48
CA GLY A 23 -2.34 -9.68 0.48
C GLY A 23 -3.03 -10.53 -0.58
N GLY A 24 -3.06 -10.01 -1.79
CA GLY A 24 -3.82 -10.55 -2.92
C GLY A 24 -2.91 -10.76 -4.12
N GLU A 25 -3.49 -11.22 -5.24
CA GLU A 25 -2.81 -11.52 -6.52
C GLU A 25 -1.94 -10.37 -7.11
N TRP A 26 -2.02 -9.18 -6.51
CA TRP A 26 -1.35 -7.94 -6.93
C TRP A 26 -0.05 -7.65 -6.16
N GLU A 27 0.28 -8.47 -5.16
CA GLU A 27 1.53 -8.31 -4.42
C GLU A 27 2.70 -8.93 -5.19
N ILE A 28 3.78 -8.17 -5.29
CA ILE A 28 5.05 -8.64 -5.85
C ILE A 28 6.06 -8.92 -4.74
N ASP A 29 7.01 -9.81 -5.01
CA ASP A 29 8.17 -9.96 -4.14
C ASP A 29 9.10 -8.76 -4.33
N LYS A 30 9.01 -7.80 -3.40
CA LYS A 30 9.81 -6.57 -3.42
C LYS A 30 11.32 -6.84 -3.46
N ARG A 31 11.79 -8.01 -3.03
CA ARG A 31 13.22 -8.39 -3.08
C ARG A 31 13.72 -8.57 -4.51
N LEU A 32 12.81 -8.84 -5.45
CA LEU A 32 13.10 -9.03 -6.86
C LEU A 32 12.94 -7.74 -7.67
N LEU A 33 12.39 -6.68 -7.06
CA LEU A 33 12.31 -5.35 -7.64
C LEU A 33 13.61 -4.58 -7.35
N LYS A 34 14.25 -4.07 -8.39
CA LYS A 34 15.37 -3.13 -8.27
C LYS A 34 14.89 -1.75 -8.67
N MET A 35 14.98 -0.80 -7.74
CA MET A 35 14.66 0.62 -8.01
C MET A 35 15.83 1.28 -8.75
N GLY A 36 15.50 2.03 -9.80
CA GLY A 36 16.43 2.87 -10.57
C GLY A 36 16.24 4.36 -10.27
N GLU A 37 16.57 5.21 -11.22
CA GLU A 37 16.44 6.66 -11.11
C GLU A 37 14.98 7.14 -11.09
N MET A 38 14.77 8.32 -10.51
CA MET A 38 13.49 9.01 -10.60
C MET A 38 13.33 9.59 -12.00
N ILE A 39 12.23 9.24 -12.66
CA ILE A 39 11.88 9.71 -14.01
C ILE A 39 11.01 10.97 -13.91
N ALA A 40 10.08 11.01 -12.96
CA ALA A 40 9.15 12.13 -12.81
C ALA A 40 8.64 12.26 -11.37
N SER A 41 8.14 13.44 -11.04
CA SER A 41 7.40 13.71 -9.80
C SER A 41 6.07 14.38 -10.16
N GLY A 42 4.99 13.95 -9.52
CA GLY A 42 3.65 14.47 -9.75
C GLY A 42 2.83 14.53 -8.47
N SER A 43 1.61 15.06 -8.59
CA SER A 43 0.67 15.16 -7.47
C SER A 43 0.34 13.82 -6.84
N CYS A 44 0.23 12.77 -7.66
CA CYS A 44 -0.12 11.43 -7.20
C CYS A 44 1.09 10.63 -6.69
N GLY A 45 2.32 11.14 -6.81
CA GLY A 45 3.52 10.43 -6.39
C GLY A 45 4.70 10.61 -7.32
N ASP A 46 5.79 9.93 -6.98
CA ASP A 46 7.04 9.95 -7.73
C ASP A 46 7.15 8.69 -8.59
N LEU A 47 7.60 8.83 -9.83
CA LEU A 47 7.76 7.74 -10.78
C LEU A 47 9.25 7.44 -10.95
N PHE A 48 9.61 6.16 -10.83
CA PHE A 48 10.97 5.68 -10.97
C PHE A 48 11.07 4.67 -12.11
N HIS A 49 12.25 4.58 -12.71
CA HIS A 49 12.65 3.41 -13.46
C HIS A 49 12.90 2.26 -12.47
N GLY A 50 12.71 1.02 -12.91
CA GLY A 50 13.11 -0.15 -12.16
C GLY A 50 13.19 -1.37 -13.04
N THR A 51 13.69 -2.47 -12.48
CA THR A 51 13.65 -3.78 -13.12
C THR A 51 13.00 -4.81 -12.20
N TYR A 52 12.12 -5.65 -12.75
CA TYR A 52 11.47 -6.75 -12.04
C TYR A 52 11.62 -8.03 -12.87
N PHE A 53 12.25 -9.06 -12.30
CA PHE A 53 12.67 -10.26 -13.05
C PHE A 53 13.56 -9.99 -14.29
N GLY A 54 14.26 -8.86 -14.30
CA GLY A 54 15.10 -8.45 -15.44
C GLY A 54 14.34 -7.67 -16.52
N GLU A 55 13.03 -7.53 -16.40
CA GLU A 55 12.20 -6.72 -17.28
C GLU A 55 12.15 -5.27 -16.78
N ASP A 56 12.22 -4.32 -17.70
CA ASP A 56 12.08 -2.89 -17.40
C ASP A 56 10.65 -2.56 -16.96
N VAL A 57 10.52 -1.84 -15.84
CA VAL A 57 9.24 -1.43 -15.25
C VAL A 57 9.27 0.03 -14.81
N ALA A 58 8.09 0.64 -14.79
CA ALA A 58 7.88 1.94 -14.15
C ALA A 58 7.29 1.73 -12.75
N VAL A 59 7.92 2.32 -11.72
CA VAL A 59 7.49 2.18 -10.32
C VAL A 59 6.93 3.50 -9.81
N LYS A 60 5.60 3.56 -9.60
CA LYS A 60 4.91 4.73 -9.01
C LYS A 60 4.89 4.59 -7.49
N VAL A 61 5.57 5.49 -6.80
CA VAL A 61 5.64 5.56 -5.33
C VAL A 61 4.66 6.63 -4.84
N LEU A 62 3.65 6.19 -4.09
CA LEU A 62 2.65 7.09 -3.48
C LEU A 62 3.16 7.61 -2.13
N LYS A 63 3.03 8.92 -1.90
CA LYS A 63 3.49 9.58 -0.67
C LYS A 63 2.53 9.34 0.49
N ALA A 64 3.00 8.68 1.55
CA ALA A 64 2.18 8.28 2.71
C ALA A 64 1.46 9.45 3.40
N GLU A 65 2.09 10.61 3.43
CA GLU A 65 1.57 11.87 3.97
C GLU A 65 0.33 12.41 3.23
N HIS A 66 0.10 11.98 1.98
CA HIS A 66 -1.08 12.33 1.17
C HIS A 66 -2.11 11.20 1.09
N LEU A 67 -1.88 10.06 1.76
CA LEU A 67 -2.77 8.91 1.72
C LEU A 67 -4.01 9.15 2.59
N ASN A 68 -4.94 9.94 2.06
CA ASN A 68 -6.31 10.05 2.55
C ASN A 68 -7.23 9.08 1.77
N ASN A 69 -8.48 8.92 2.22
CA ASN A 69 -9.44 8.02 1.58
C ASN A 69 -9.67 8.34 0.08
N ASN A 70 -9.48 9.58 -0.35
CA ASN A 70 -9.64 9.97 -1.76
C ASN A 70 -8.51 9.43 -2.64
N VAL A 71 -7.25 9.60 -2.21
CA VAL A 71 -6.08 9.06 -2.93
C VAL A 71 -6.12 7.54 -3.01
N TRP A 72 -6.65 6.87 -1.98
CA TRP A 72 -6.91 5.42 -2.05
C TRP A 72 -7.96 5.03 -3.07
N ASN A 73 -9.03 5.80 -3.15
CA ASN A 73 -10.09 5.54 -4.13
C ASN A 73 -9.56 5.71 -5.56
N GLU A 74 -8.79 6.77 -5.80
CA GLU A 74 -8.12 7.02 -7.09
C GLU A 74 -7.15 5.89 -7.42
N PHE A 75 -6.29 5.47 -6.49
CA PHE A 75 -5.39 4.33 -6.69
C PHE A 75 -6.14 3.04 -6.98
N THR A 76 -7.21 2.75 -6.24
CA THR A 76 -8.03 1.55 -6.45
C THR A 76 -8.68 1.56 -7.83
N GLN A 77 -9.16 2.72 -8.28
CA GLN A 77 -9.68 2.89 -9.64
C GLN A 77 -8.60 2.70 -10.70
N GLU A 78 -7.42 3.31 -10.53
CA GLU A 78 -6.28 3.13 -11.44
C GLU A 78 -5.90 1.66 -11.57
N VAL A 79 -5.73 0.96 -10.43
CA VAL A 79 -5.40 -0.48 -10.40
C VAL A 79 -6.51 -1.32 -11.03
N TYR A 80 -7.78 -0.96 -10.83
CA TYR A 80 -8.90 -1.67 -11.45
C TYR A 80 -8.91 -1.54 -12.97
N ILE A 81 -8.54 -0.37 -13.51
CA ILE A 81 -8.49 -0.11 -14.96
C ILE A 81 -7.31 -0.81 -15.63
N LEU A 82 -6.18 -0.95 -14.95
CA LEU A 82 -4.97 -1.60 -15.48
C LEU A 82 -5.06 -3.14 -15.50
N ARG A 83 -6.23 -3.72 -15.23
CA ARG A 83 -6.52 -5.16 -15.32
C ARG A 83 -6.85 -5.61 -16.74
#